data_AF-A0A838VL57-F1
#
_entry.id   AF-A0A838VL57-F1
#
_cell.length_a   1.000
_cell.length_b   1.000
_cell.length_c   1.000
_cell.angle_alpha   90.00
_cell.angle_beta   90.00
_cell.angle_gamma   90.00
#
_symmetry.space_group_name_H-M   'P 1'
#
loop_
_entity.id
_entity.type
_entity.pdbx_description
1 polymer ?
#
loop_
_entity_poly.entity_id
_entity_poly.type
_entity_poly.pdbx_seq_one_letter_code
_entity_poly.pdbx_strand_id
1 'polypeptide(L)'
;MAVQLFSNEEEQEGRKSEDILVTYPTRERSAIVQTVVGLADDSVGGIRHRIELRRTSNKWEIVWVGRQYKCQPGRGHQDWSGTLCS
;
A
#
# COMPACT_ATOMS: atom_id res chain seq x y z
N MET A 1 -9.19 7.42 -13.02
CA MET A 1 -9.21 7.53 -11.54
C MET A 1 -8.07 6.70 -10.98
N ALA A 2 -7.40 7.12 -9.90
CA ALA A 2 -6.17 6.48 -9.41
C ALA A 2 -6.31 4.98 -9.05
N VAL A 3 -7.52 4.52 -8.75
CA VAL A 3 -7.84 3.11 -8.47
C VAL A 3 -7.39 2.18 -9.61
N GLN A 4 -7.57 2.60 -10.86
CA GLN A 4 -7.22 1.81 -12.05
C GLN A 4 -5.71 1.62 -12.27
N LEU A 5 -4.86 2.41 -11.60
CA LEU A 5 -3.40 2.26 -11.67
C LEU A 5 -2.88 1.11 -10.78
N PHE A 6 -3.69 0.68 -9.81
CA PHE A 6 -3.32 -0.39 -8.87
C PHE A 6 -4.04 -1.70 -9.16
N SER A 7 -5.13 -1.66 -9.94
CA SER A 7 -5.86 -2.85 -10.40
C SER A 7 -5.10 -3.57 -11.52
N ASN A 8 -4.02 -4.28 -11.17
CA ASN A 8 -3.51 -5.34 -12.04
C ASN A 8 -4.36 -6.60 -11.80
N GLU A 9 -5.11 -7.01 -12.82
CA GLU A 9 -5.99 -8.19 -12.84
C GLU A 9 -5.24 -9.52 -13.01
N GLU A 10 -3.91 -9.52 -12.91
CA GLU A 10 -3.16 -10.77 -12.71
C GLU A 10 -3.31 -11.15 -11.24
N GLU A 11 -4.20 -12.11 -10.97
CA GLU A 11 -4.24 -12.89 -9.74
C GLU A 11 -2.86 -13.50 -9.49
N GLN A 12 -1.99 -12.71 -8.86
CA GLN A 12 -0.66 -13.17 -8.45
C GLN A 12 -0.88 -14.31 -7.46
N GLU A 13 -0.28 -15.46 -7.76
CA GLU A 13 -0.39 -16.68 -6.97
C GLU A 13 -0.22 -16.37 -5.47
N GLY A 14 -1.13 -16.89 -4.65
CA GLY A 14 -1.15 -16.64 -3.20
C GLY A 14 -1.95 -15.43 -2.73
N ARG A 15 -2.11 -14.35 -3.54
CA ARG A 15 -2.75 -13.08 -3.14
C ARG A 15 -4.16 -13.31 -2.60
N LYS A 16 -4.33 -13.18 -1.28
CA LYS A 16 -5.63 -13.41 -0.62
C LYS A 16 -6.55 -12.20 -0.67
N SER A 17 -5.98 -10.99 -0.57
CA SER A 17 -6.78 -9.76 -0.51
C SER A 17 -5.98 -8.54 -0.95
N GLU A 18 -6.66 -7.63 -1.64
CA GLU A 18 -6.18 -6.28 -1.90
C GLU A 18 -7.29 -5.29 -1.54
N ASP A 19 -6.91 -4.22 -0.84
CA ASP A 19 -7.78 -3.09 -0.50
C ASP A 19 -7.09 -1.78 -0.91
N ILE A 20 -7.87 -0.86 -1.49
CA ILE A 20 -7.41 0.49 -1.83
C ILE A 20 -8.34 1.49 -1.15
N LEU A 21 -7.80 2.20 -0.18
CA LEU A 21 -8.49 3.28 0.51
C LEU A 21 -7.96 4.62 0.01
N VAL A 22 -8.87 5.46 -0.49
CA VAL A 22 -8.57 6.86 -0.83
C VAL A 22 -9.27 7.76 0.17
N THR A 23 -8.50 8.58 0.86
CA THR A 23 -9.02 9.56 1.82
C THR A 23 -8.68 10.97 1.37
N TYR A 24 -9.54 11.91 1.72
CA TYR A 24 -9.35 13.34 1.49
C TYR A 24 -9.43 14.07 2.84
N PRO A 25 -8.35 14.10 3.63
CA PRO A 25 -8.36 14.79 4.92
C PRO A 25 -8.73 16.27 4.80
N THR A 26 -8.39 16.88 3.66
CA THR A 26 -8.81 18.25 3.29
C THR A 26 -9.06 18.31 1.78
N ARG A 27 -9.57 19.44 1.26
CA ARG A 27 -9.73 19.65 -0.20
C ARG A 27 -8.41 19.65 -0.98
N GLU A 28 -7.30 19.89 -0.28
CA GLU A 28 -5.97 20.05 -0.85
C GLU A 28 -5.03 18.90 -0.49
N ARG A 29 -5.50 17.91 0.29
CA ARG A 29 -4.70 16.75 0.67
C ARG A 29 -5.47 15.48 0.39
N SER A 30 -4.79 14.51 -0.18
CA SER A 30 -5.31 13.16 -0.36
C SER A 30 -4.28 12.16 0.13
N ALA A 31 -4.74 11.08 0.75
CA ALA A 31 -3.90 9.95 1.06
C ALA A 31 -4.51 8.68 0.45
N ILE A 32 -3.70 7.99 -0.35
CA ILE A 32 -4.03 6.70 -0.95
C ILE A 32 -3.28 5.65 -0.16
N VAL A 33 -4.00 4.66 0.38
CA VAL A 33 -3.42 3.52 1.06
C VAL A 33 -3.84 2.26 0.32
N GLN A 34 -2.88 1.55 -0.24
CA GLN A 34 -3.09 0.23 -0.82
C GLN A 34 -2.56 -0.80 0.17
N THR A 35 -3.37 -1.80 0.52
CA THR A 35 -2.96 -2.92 1.36
C THR A 35 -3.15 -4.21 0.60
N VAL A 36 -2.08 -4.99 0.45
CA VAL A 36 -2.08 -6.31 -0.18
C VAL A 36 -1.67 -7.34 0.87
N VAL A 37 -2.48 -8.38 1.05
CA VAL A 37 -2.26 -9.42 2.07
C VAL A 37 -2.33 -10.81 1.44
N GLY A 38 -1.52 -11.72 1.97
CA GLY A 38 -1.37 -13.08 1.49
C GLY A 38 -0.46 -13.12 0.29
N LEU A 39 0.72 -12.50 0.35
CA LEU A 39 1.68 -12.67 -0.74
C LEU A 39 2.24 -14.11 -0.69
N ALA A 40 2.58 -14.68 -1.85
CA ALA A 40 3.21 -16.01 -1.93
C ALA A 40 4.66 -16.03 -1.43
N ASP A 41 5.23 -14.87 -1.12
CA ASP A 41 6.55 -14.75 -0.53
C ASP A 41 6.59 -15.43 0.86
N ASP A 42 7.64 -16.21 1.10
CA ASP A 42 7.82 -17.02 2.31
C ASP A 42 8.26 -16.19 3.54
N SER A 43 8.58 -14.92 3.32
CA SER A 43 9.06 -13.97 4.32
C SER A 43 8.04 -12.85 4.56
N VAL A 44 7.45 -12.29 3.49
CA VAL A 44 6.48 -11.20 3.53
C VAL A 44 5.06 -11.72 3.36
N GLY A 45 4.24 -11.59 4.40
CA GLY A 45 2.82 -11.95 4.36
C GLY A 45 1.89 -10.84 3.86
N GLY A 46 2.36 -9.59 3.82
CA GLY A 46 1.61 -8.46 3.29
C GLY A 46 2.45 -7.21 3.06
N ILE A 47 1.99 -6.35 2.16
CA ILE A 47 2.58 -5.06 1.83
C ILE A 47 1.52 -3.98 1.95
N ARG A 48 1.90 -2.83 2.48
CA ARG A 48 1.08 -1.62 2.47
C ARG A 48 1.85 -0.47 1.85
N HIS A 49 1.27 0.14 0.82
CA HIS A 49 1.75 1.38 0.24
C HIS A 49 0.90 2.53 0.76
N ARG A 50 1.54 3.65 1.08
CA ARG A 50 0.84 4.89 1.37
C ARG A 50 1.46 6.00 0.53
N ILE A 51 0.61 6.73 -0.17
CA ILE A 51 0.98 7.85 -1.03
C ILE A 51 0.19 9.05 -0.52
N GLU A 52 0.89 10.12 -0.17
CA GLU A 52 0.27 11.38 0.19
C GLU A 52 0.44 12.36 -0.95
N LEU A 53 -0.66 13.01 -1.29
CA LEU A 53 -0.75 13.97 -2.35
C LEU A 53 -1.19 15.32 -1.79
N ARG A 54 -0.64 16.38 -2.35
CA ARG A 54 -1.09 17.75 -2.15
C ARG A 54 -1.61 18.31 -3.46
N ARG A 55 -2.73 19.01 -3.41
CA ARG A 55 -3.25 19.74 -4.56
C ARG A 55 -2.52 21.08 -4.66
N THR A 56 -1.87 21.32 -5.78
CA THR A 56 -1.25 22.61 -6.14
C THR A 56 -1.95 23.15 -7.37
N SER A 57 -2.67 24.25 -7.18
CA SER A 57 -3.55 24.85 -8.17
C SER A 57 -4.56 23.82 -8.72
N ASN A 58 -4.28 23.22 -9.87
CA ASN A 58 -5.16 22.25 -10.57
C ASN A 58 -4.54 20.86 -10.76
N LYS A 59 -3.44 20.56 -10.08
CA LYS A 59 -2.75 19.27 -10.18
C LYS A 59 -2.59 18.66 -8.79
N TRP A 60 -2.46 17.34 -8.75
CA TRP A 60 -2.04 16.61 -7.56
C TRP A 60 -0.55 16.33 -7.67
N GLU A 61 0.20 16.74 -6.67
CA GLU A 61 1.62 16.44 -6.50
C GLU A 61 1.78 15.40 -5.42
N ILE A 62 2.59 14.38 -5.67
CA ILE A 62 2.99 13.42 -4.65
C ILE A 62 3.98 14.11 -3.72
N VAL A 63 3.63 14.24 -2.45
CA VAL A 63 4.49 14.84 -1.43
C VAL A 63 5.18 13.80 -0.55
N TRP A 64 4.65 12.57 -0.53
CA TRP A 64 5.24 11.47 0.22
C TRP A 64 4.85 10.12 -0.37
N VAL A 65 5.79 9.19 -0.37
CA VAL A 65 5.56 7.78 -0.68
C VAL A 65 6.28 6.95 0.36
N GLY A 66 5.58 5.97 0.93
CA GLY A 66 6.19 5.00 1.81
C GLY A 66 5.57 3.63 1.66
N ARG A 67 6.36 2.66 2.10
CA ARG A 67 6.04 1.24 2.02
C ARG A 67 6.26 0.62 3.38
N GLN A 68 5.34 -0.24 3.77
CA GLN A 68 5.41 -1.04 4.98
C GLN A 68 5.15 -2.50 4.62
N TYR A 69 5.70 -3.37 5.44
CA TYR A 69 5.59 -4.81 5.30
C TYR A 69 4.95 -5.38 6.54
N LYS A 70 4.32 -6.53 6.38
CA LYS A 70 3.92 -7.42 7.45
C LYS A 70 4.50 -8.78 7.11
N CYS A 71 5.32 -9.34 7.99
CA CYS A 71 6.01 -10.60 7.72
C CYS A 71 5.08 -11.79 7.92
N GLN A 72 5.45 -12.93 7.32
CA GLN A 72 4.85 -14.21 7.66
C GLN A 72 5.14 -14.55 9.14
N PRO A 73 4.33 -15.42 9.77
CA PRO A 73 4.58 -15.88 11.13
C PRO A 73 5.99 -16.45 11.29
N GLY A 74 6.74 -15.97 12.29
CA GLY A 74 8.11 -16.42 12.56
C GLY A 74 9.20 -15.79 11.70
N ARG A 75 8.86 -14.87 10.78
CA ARG A 75 9.79 -14.20 9.84
C ARG A 75 10.07 -12.74 10.20
N GLY A 76 9.94 -12.40 11.48
CA GLY A 76 10.12 -11.04 12.01
C GLY A 76 8.81 -10.40 12.47
N HIS A 77 8.62 -9.12 12.15
CA HIS A 77 7.53 -8.32 12.70
C HIS A 77 6.16 -8.73 12.13
N GLN A 78 5.18 -8.83 13.02
CA GLN A 78 3.80 -9.21 12.68
C GLN A 78 2.88 -8.00 12.49
N ASP A 79 3.39 -6.80 12.79
CA ASP A 79 2.75 -5.51 12.55
C ASP A 79 3.35 -4.80 11.33
N TRP A 80 2.65 -3.76 10.86
CA TRP A 80 3.10 -2.96 9.73
C TRP A 80 4.36 -2.16 10.09
N SER A 81 5.49 -2.52 9.49
CA SER A 81 6.77 -1.84 9.72
C SER A 81 7.46 -1.49 8.40
N GLY A 82 8.30 -0.45 8.43
CA GLY A 82 9.20 -0.12 7.31
C GLY A 82 10.47 -0.98 7.28
N THR A 83 10.67 -1.85 8.27
CA THR A 83 11.78 -2.80 8.31
C THR A 83 11.53 -3.97 7.36
N LEU A 84 12.61 -4.60 6.89
CA LEU A 84 12.52 -5.80 6.07
C LEU A 84 12.20 -7.03 6.92
N CYS A 85 11.51 -8.00 6.32
CA CYS A 85 11.32 -9.33 6.89
C CYS A 85 12.61 -10.15 6.85
N SER A 86 12.72 -11.13 7.73
CA SER A 86 13.90 -12.00 7.91
C SER A 86 13.72 -13.37 7.28
#